data_AF-A0A926CKM0-F1
#
_entry.id   AF-A0A926CKM0-F1
#
_cell.length_a   1.000
_cell.length_b   1.000
_cell.length_c   1.000
_cell.angle_alpha   90.00
_cell.angle_beta   90.00
_cell.angle_gamma   90.00
#
_symmetry.space_group_name_H-M   'P 1'
#
loop_
_entity.id
_entity.type
_entity.pdbx_description
1 polymer ?
#
loop_
_entity_poly.entity_id
_entity_poly.type
_entity_poly.pdbx_seq_one_letter_code
_entity_poly.pdbx_strand_id
1 'polypeptide(L)'
;MSSEEIRQFKHELRTPINHVLGYSELLLETAQDEGDAALLEQAAAIRDLGRSLAALIDRHLTEINGNTDTVLEALRSTAMPFVDGILDRARMPAGAAAECLRDLQRIEAAIQRLCAMLSCDTQFAAESEQHAPLRRSASPCH
;
A
#
# COMPACT_ATOMS: atom_id res chain seq x y z
N MET A 1 8.92 -6.80 15.23
CA MET A 1 7.44 -6.73 15.30
C MET A 1 6.90 -8.02 15.89
N SER A 2 5.93 -7.93 16.80
CA SER A 2 5.19 -9.01 17.45
C SER A 2 4.05 -9.53 16.57
N SER A 3 3.49 -10.69 16.93
CA SER A 3 2.35 -11.28 16.22
C SER A 3 1.10 -10.40 16.23
N GLU A 4 0.89 -9.59 17.26
CA GLU A 4 -0.22 -8.63 17.35
C GLU A 4 -0.02 -7.48 16.36
N GLU A 5 1.20 -6.93 16.30
CA GLU A 5 1.56 -5.84 15.37
C GLU A 5 1.42 -6.28 13.91
N ILE A 6 1.75 -7.52 13.57
CA ILE A 6 1.56 -8.09 12.24
C ILE A 6 0.08 -8.19 11.87
N ARG A 7 -0.77 -8.65 12.81
CA ARG A 7 -2.22 -8.72 12.58
C ARG A 7 -2.78 -7.33 12.34
N GLN A 8 -2.41 -6.36 13.18
CA GLN A 8 -2.84 -4.98 13.03
C GLN A 8 -2.40 -4.41 11.68
N PHE A 9 -1.15 -4.63 11.28
CA PHE A 9 -0.65 -4.19 9.97
C PHE A 9 -1.43 -4.84 8.82
N LYS A 10 -1.69 -6.15 8.88
CA LYS A 10 -2.55 -6.85 7.91
C LYS A 10 -3.95 -6.23 7.82
N HIS A 11 -4.54 -5.86 8.95
CA HIS A 11 -5.84 -5.18 8.99
C HIS A 11 -5.77 -3.79 8.35
N GLU A 12 -4.72 -3.03 8.60
CA GLU A 12 -4.52 -1.70 8.01
C GLU A 12 -4.31 -1.74 6.50
N LEU A 13 -3.59 -2.76 5.99
CA LEU A 13 -3.40 -2.98 4.55
C LEU A 13 -4.69 -3.40 3.84
N ARG A 14 -5.60 -4.12 4.52
CA ARG A 14 -6.88 -4.54 3.93
C ARG A 14 -7.78 -3.37 3.56
N THR A 15 -7.76 -2.27 4.31
CA THR A 15 -8.60 -1.10 4.03
C THR A 15 -8.34 -0.48 2.65
N PRO A 16 -7.11 -0.06 2.30
CA PRO A 16 -6.84 0.48 0.96
C PRO A 16 -7.06 -0.56 -0.15
N ILE A 17 -6.78 -1.85 0.09
CA ILE A 17 -7.07 -2.92 -0.90
C ILE A 17 -8.56 -3.04 -1.17
N ASN A 18 -9.39 -3.06 -0.12
CA ASN A 18 -10.84 -3.14 -0.27
C ASN A 18 -11.41 -1.91 -0.97
N HIS A 19 -10.82 -0.72 -0.78
CA HIS A 19 -11.19 0.45 -1.55
C HIS A 19 -10.86 0.27 -3.04
N VAL A 20 -9.65 -0.18 -3.39
CA VAL A 20 -9.27 -0.46 -4.79
C VAL A 20 -10.26 -1.42 -5.43
N LEU A 21 -10.59 -2.53 -4.74
CA LEU A 21 -11.52 -3.53 -5.24
C LEU A 21 -12.93 -2.95 -5.39
N GLY A 22 -13.47 -2.30 -4.36
CA GLY A 22 -14.83 -1.76 -4.40
C GLY A 22 -15.01 -0.69 -5.47
N TYR A 23 -14.09 0.26 -5.60
CA TYR A 23 -14.18 1.27 -6.66
C TYR A 23 -13.95 0.68 -8.05
N SER A 24 -13.11 -0.35 -8.19
CA SER A 24 -12.96 -1.04 -9.48
C SER A 24 -14.22 -1.79 -9.89
N GLU A 25 -15.00 -2.31 -8.93
CA GLU A 25 -16.29 -2.94 -9.18
C GLU A 25 -17.34 -1.90 -9.61
N LEU A 26 -17.40 -0.75 -8.94
CA LEU A 26 -18.27 0.36 -9.35
C LEU A 26 -17.94 0.86 -10.77
N LEU A 27 -16.65 1.03 -11.09
CA LEU A 27 -16.21 1.44 -12.43
C LEU A 27 -16.60 0.41 -13.50
N LEU A 28 -16.54 -0.89 -13.19
CA LEU A 28 -16.97 -1.94 -14.11
C LEU A 28 -18.48 -1.87 -14.36
N GLU A 29 -19.28 -1.65 -13.32
CA GLU A 29 -20.74 -1.49 -13.45
C GLU A 29 -21.06 -0.27 -14.33
N THR A 30 -20.46 0.89 -14.05
CA THR A 30 -20.66 2.11 -14.85
C THR A 30 -20.21 1.92 -16.30
N ALA A 31 -19.04 1.32 -16.54
CA ALA A 31 -18.54 1.08 -17.89
C ALA A 31 -19.44 0.12 -18.69
N GLN A 32 -20.06 -0.87 -18.04
CA GLN A 32 -21.04 -1.76 -18.67
C GLN A 32 -22.30 -1.00 -19.06
N ASP A 33 -22.82 -0.18 -18.16
CA ASP A 33 -24.05 0.60 -18.38
C ASP A 33 -23.87 1.67 -19.47
N GLU A 34 -22.70 2.31 -19.53
CA GLU A 34 -22.35 3.31 -20.55
C GLU A 34 -21.86 2.70 -21.87
N GLY A 35 -21.56 1.39 -21.89
CA GLY A 35 -21.00 0.70 -23.05
C GLY A 35 -19.55 1.13 -23.37
N ASP A 36 -18.82 1.65 -22.38
CA ASP A 36 -17.42 2.08 -22.53
C ASP A 36 -16.48 0.87 -22.41
N ALA A 37 -16.19 0.25 -23.55
CA ALA A 37 -15.29 -0.91 -23.61
C ALA A 37 -13.86 -0.61 -23.12
N ALA A 38 -13.37 0.63 -23.28
CA ALA A 38 -12.03 1.00 -22.86
C ALA A 38 -11.95 1.12 -21.35
N LEU A 39 -12.92 1.80 -20.72
CA LEU A 39 -13.02 1.87 -19.27
C LEU A 39 -13.29 0.50 -18.66
N LEU A 40 -14.11 -0.34 -19.31
CA LEU A 40 -14.39 -1.70 -18.86
C LEU A 40 -13.10 -2.55 -18.77
N GLU A 41 -12.27 -2.52 -19.82
CA GLU A 41 -10.98 -3.22 -19.84
C GLU A 41 -10.04 -2.67 -18.76
N GLN A 42 -9.96 -1.35 -18.62
CA GLN A 42 -9.12 -0.69 -17.62
C GLN A 42 -9.53 -1.06 -16.20
N ALA A 43 -10.83 -0.97 -15.88
CA ALA A 43 -11.37 -1.28 -14.56
C ALA A 43 -11.21 -2.77 -14.21
N ALA A 44 -11.39 -3.66 -15.20
CA ALA A 44 -11.12 -5.09 -15.03
C ALA A 44 -9.65 -5.34 -14.68
N ALA A 45 -8.72 -4.70 -15.40
CA ALA A 45 -7.29 -4.84 -15.15
C ALA A 45 -6.89 -4.31 -13.75
N ILE A 46 -7.46 -3.18 -13.31
CA ILE A 46 -7.26 -2.66 -11.95
C ILE A 46 -7.75 -3.67 -10.90
N ARG A 47 -8.97 -4.20 -11.08
CA ARG A 47 -9.55 -5.19 -10.15
C ARG A 47 -8.67 -6.44 -10.05
N ASP A 48 -8.21 -6.96 -11.17
CA ASP A 48 -7.43 -8.20 -11.21
C ASP A 48 -6.04 -8.02 -10.59
N LEU A 49 -5.40 -6.87 -10.80
CA LEU A 49 -4.18 -6.47 -10.08
C LEU A 49 -4.45 -6.34 -8.58
N GLY A 50 -5.56 -5.69 -8.18
CA GLY A 50 -5.95 -5.53 -6.79
C GLY A 50 -6.19 -6.86 -6.08
N ARG A 51 -6.85 -7.82 -6.74
CA ARG A 51 -7.06 -9.18 -6.22
C ARG A 51 -5.75 -9.93 -6.05
N SER A 52 -4.87 -9.82 -7.04
CA SER A 52 -3.54 -10.45 -6.99
C SER A 52 -2.70 -9.89 -5.84
N LEU A 53 -2.73 -8.57 -5.65
CA LEU A 53 -2.05 -7.89 -4.55
C LEU A 53 -2.62 -8.29 -3.18
N ALA A 54 -3.94 -8.41 -3.07
CA ALA A 54 -4.62 -8.87 -1.86
C ALA A 54 -4.17 -10.29 -1.46
N ALA A 55 -4.17 -11.20 -2.43
CA ALA A 55 -3.75 -12.59 -2.22
C ALA A 55 -2.26 -12.69 -1.85
N LEU A 56 -1.42 -11.86 -2.48
CA LEU A 56 0.01 -11.77 -2.18
C LEU A 56 0.26 -11.31 -0.74
N ILE A 57 -0.39 -10.22 -0.32
CA ILE A 57 -0.30 -9.72 1.05
C ILE A 57 -0.79 -10.76 2.06
N ASP A 58 -1.93 -11.41 1.78
CA ASP A 58 -2.48 -12.43 2.68
C ASP A 58 -1.54 -13.64 2.83
N ARG A 59 -0.92 -14.09 1.72
CA ARG A 59 0.05 -15.17 1.71
C ARG A 59 1.28 -14.84 2.57
N HIS A 60 1.93 -13.71 2.31
CA HIS A 60 3.14 -13.32 3.03
C HIS A 60 2.88 -13.15 4.53
N LEU A 61 1.75 -12.56 4.92
CA LEU A 61 1.46 -12.25 6.33
C LEU A 61 0.86 -13.43 7.12
N THR A 62 0.34 -14.46 6.45
CA THR A 62 -0.17 -15.68 7.11
C THR A 62 0.95 -16.67 7.41
N GLU A 63 2.02 -16.67 6.62
CA GLU A 63 3.15 -17.61 6.74
C GLU A 63 4.31 -17.08 7.62
N ILE A 64 4.10 -16.03 8.42
CA ILE A 64 5.16 -15.47 9.27
C ILE A 64 5.49 -16.44 10.43
N ASN A 65 6.38 -17.39 10.14
CA ASN A 65 6.98 -18.33 11.08
C ASN A 65 8.51 -18.14 11.20
N GLY A 66 9.07 -17.11 10.55
CA GLY A 66 10.51 -16.84 10.42
C GLY A 66 10.89 -15.38 10.71
N ASN A 67 11.99 -14.91 10.13
CA ASN A 67 12.44 -13.53 10.29
C ASN A 67 11.45 -12.55 9.64
N THR A 68 10.67 -11.84 10.47
CA THR A 68 9.64 -10.88 10.02
C THR A 68 10.20 -9.85 9.05
N ASP A 69 11.41 -9.33 9.29
CA ASP A 69 12.05 -8.34 8.41
C ASP A 69 12.25 -8.90 7.00
N THR A 70 12.73 -10.14 6.88
CA THR A 70 12.89 -10.81 5.57
C THR A 70 11.55 -11.02 4.86
N VAL A 71 10.48 -11.36 5.60
CA VAL A 71 9.15 -11.52 5.01
C VAL A 71 8.59 -10.18 4.52
N LEU A 72 8.78 -9.12 5.30
CA LEU A 72 8.33 -7.77 4.93
C LEU A 72 9.10 -7.20 3.75
N GLU A 73 10.41 -7.42 3.70
CA GLU A 73 11.24 -7.04 2.55
C GLU A 73 10.78 -7.77 1.27
N ALA A 74 10.56 -9.08 1.34
CA ALA A 74 10.03 -9.87 0.24
C ALA A 74 8.63 -9.41 -0.18
N LEU A 75 7.75 -9.13 0.79
CA LEU A 75 6.41 -8.59 0.54
C LEU A 75 6.49 -7.26 -0.20
N ARG A 76 7.30 -6.32 0.26
CA ARG A 76 7.47 -5.02 -0.39
C ARG A 76 7.97 -5.17 -1.82
N SER A 77 9.05 -5.92 -2.02
CA SER A 77 9.64 -6.13 -3.34
C SER A 77 8.63 -6.72 -4.34
N THR A 78 7.81 -7.68 -3.89
CA THR A 78 6.83 -8.36 -4.73
C THR A 78 5.52 -7.61 -4.89
N ALA A 79 5.13 -6.74 -3.95
CA ALA A 79 3.92 -5.93 -4.02
C ALA A 79 4.07 -4.70 -4.93
N MET A 80 5.26 -4.10 -5.01
CA MET A 80 5.46 -2.84 -5.75
C MET A 80 5.08 -2.88 -7.24
N PRO A 81 5.38 -3.94 -8.01
CA PRO A 81 4.92 -4.02 -9.40
C PRO A 81 3.40 -3.94 -9.57
N PHE A 82 2.63 -4.46 -8.61
CA PHE A 82 1.17 -4.36 -8.61
C PHE A 82 0.71 -2.95 -8.26
N VAL A 83 1.36 -2.32 -7.28
CA VAL A 83 1.12 -0.91 -6.91
C VAL A 83 1.32 0.01 -8.11
N ASP A 84 2.45 -0.13 -8.81
CA ASP A 84 2.76 0.66 -10.00
C ASP A 84 1.77 0.39 -11.14
N GLY A 85 1.42 -0.89 -11.37
CA GLY A 85 0.47 -1.28 -12.40
C GLY A 85 -0.95 -0.73 -12.19
N ILE A 86 -1.38 -0.60 -10.92
CA ILE A 86 -2.66 0.03 -10.55
C ILE A 86 -2.57 1.55 -10.69
N LEU A 87 -1.48 2.17 -10.22
CA LEU A 87 -1.26 3.61 -10.32
C LEU A 87 -1.27 4.13 -11.76
N ASP A 88 -0.56 3.44 -12.65
CA ASP A 88 -0.49 3.80 -14.07
C ASP A 88 -1.88 3.83 -14.70
N ARG A 89 -2.69 2.80 -14.45
CA ARG A 89 -4.06 2.68 -14.95
C ARG A 89 -5.00 3.71 -14.34
N ALA A 90 -4.89 3.99 -13.05
CA ALA A 90 -5.74 4.97 -12.37
C ALA A 90 -5.49 6.41 -12.87
N ARG A 91 -4.26 6.72 -13.30
CA ARG A 91 -3.86 8.06 -13.75
C ARG A 91 -4.18 8.36 -15.20
N MET A 92 -4.35 7.34 -16.03
CA MET A 92 -4.56 7.49 -17.47
C MET A 92 -5.93 6.95 -17.90
N PRO A 93 -7.05 7.56 -17.46
CA PRO A 93 -8.37 7.19 -17.94
C PRO A 93 -8.54 7.52 -19.42
N ALA A 94 -8.83 6.51 -20.23
CA ALA A 94 -9.26 6.74 -21.61
C ALA A 94 -10.71 7.23 -21.61
N GLY A 95 -10.95 8.50 -21.95
CA GLY A 95 -12.29 9.03 -22.24
C GLY A 95 -13.29 9.04 -21.08
N ALA A 96 -12.85 8.81 -19.83
CA ALA A 96 -13.76 8.59 -18.71
C ALA A 96 -14.62 9.82 -18.34
N ALA A 97 -15.89 9.57 -18.02
CA ALA A 97 -16.80 10.56 -17.48
C ALA A 97 -16.32 11.13 -16.13
N ALA A 98 -16.84 12.28 -15.73
CA ALA A 98 -16.44 12.96 -14.50
C ALA A 98 -16.68 12.14 -13.22
N GLU A 99 -17.65 11.23 -13.23
CA GLU A 99 -17.92 10.29 -12.14
C GLU A 99 -16.86 9.20 -12.06
N CYS A 100 -16.59 8.53 -13.17
CA CYS A 100 -15.53 7.53 -13.29
C CYS A 100 -14.15 8.11 -12.91
N LEU A 101 -13.88 9.38 -13.26
CA LEU A 101 -12.65 10.06 -12.83
C LEU A 101 -12.55 10.18 -11.30
N ARG A 102 -13.65 10.44 -10.60
CA ARG A 102 -13.66 10.50 -9.13
C ARG A 102 -13.34 9.13 -8.54
N ASP A 103 -13.91 8.05 -9.06
CA ASP A 103 -13.63 6.70 -8.57
C ASP A 103 -12.19 6.28 -8.85
N LEU A 104 -11.65 6.61 -10.02
CA LEU A 104 -10.23 6.40 -10.32
C LEU A 104 -9.30 7.18 -9.39
N GLN A 105 -9.66 8.43 -9.03
CA GLN A 105 -8.92 9.20 -8.02
C GLN A 105 -8.99 8.55 -6.63
N ARG A 106 -10.12 7.92 -6.26
CA ARG A 106 -10.23 7.18 -5.00
C ARG A 106 -9.35 5.93 -4.99
N ILE A 107 -9.27 5.22 -6.13
CA ILE A 107 -8.34 4.10 -6.33
C ILE A 107 -6.90 4.58 -6.20
N GLU A 108 -6.54 5.67 -6.88
CA GLU A 108 -5.19 6.25 -6.80
C GLU A 108 -4.82 6.59 -5.35
N ALA A 109 -5.69 7.29 -4.62
CA ALA A 109 -5.43 7.64 -3.23
C ALA A 109 -5.28 6.41 -2.32
N ALA A 110 -6.08 5.37 -2.57
CA ALA A 110 -6.00 4.12 -1.82
C ALA A 110 -4.66 3.39 -2.07
N ILE A 111 -4.24 3.28 -3.34
CA ILE A 111 -2.99 2.59 -3.68
C ILE A 111 -1.75 3.40 -3.26
N GLN A 112 -1.80 4.73 -3.28
CA GLN A 112 -0.75 5.59 -2.71
C GLN A 112 -0.60 5.39 -1.21
N ARG A 113 -1.72 5.28 -0.48
CA ARG A 113 -1.70 4.98 0.96
C ARG A 113 -1.10 3.60 1.23
N LEU A 114 -1.47 2.59 0.43
CA LEU A 114 -0.87 1.25 0.52
C LEU A 114 0.64 1.30 0.26
N CYS A 115 1.08 2.03 -0.76
CA CYS A 115 2.48 2.26 -1.07
C CYS A 115 3.21 2.91 0.11
N ALA A 116 2.62 3.92 0.76
CA ALA A 116 3.20 4.55 1.94
C ALA A 116 3.33 3.57 3.12
N MET A 117 2.33 2.71 3.37
CA MET A 117 2.40 1.68 4.42
C MET A 117 3.51 0.66 4.14
N LEU A 118 3.64 0.24 2.88
CA LEU A 118 4.66 -0.74 2.47
C LEU A 118 6.06 -0.12 2.43
N SER A 119 6.19 1.14 2.01
CA SER A 119 7.48 1.84 1.90
C SER A 119 7.98 2.42 3.23
N CYS A 120 7.15 2.44 4.26
CA CYS A 120 7.56 2.87 5.59
C CYS A 120 8.47 1.81 6.19
N ASP A 121 9.77 2.05 6.13
CA ASP A 121 10.79 1.29 6.83
C ASP A 121 11.12 1.92 8.20
N THR A 122 10.94 1.13 9.25
CA THR A 122 11.73 1.11 10.50
C THR A 122 12.01 2.45 11.21
N GLN A 123 10.99 3.23 11.57
CA GLN A 123 11.19 4.36 12.49
C GLN A 123 11.18 3.98 13.99
N PHE A 124 11.00 2.71 14.35
CA PHE A 124 10.92 2.28 15.75
C PHE A 124 12.24 1.84 16.41
N ALA A 125 13.39 1.87 15.71
CA ALA A 125 14.66 1.37 16.27
C ALA A 125 15.66 2.46 16.74
N ALA A 126 15.37 3.77 16.57
CA ALA A 126 16.38 4.82 16.77
C ALA A 126 16.10 5.81 17.92
N GLU A 127 15.19 5.52 18.86
CA GLU A 127 14.92 6.40 20.02
C GLU A 127 15.37 5.84 21.37
N SER A 128 16.21 4.80 21.39
CA SER A 128 16.70 4.19 22.64
C SER A 128 18.21 4.28 22.83
N GLU A 129 18.89 5.36 22.43
CA GLU A 129 20.33 5.50 22.72
C GLU A 129 20.83 6.96 22.72
N GLN A 130 20.37 7.78 23.68
CA GLN A 130 21.15 8.94 24.15
C GLN A 130 21.08 9.05 25.68
N HIS A 131 21.56 7.98 26.34
CA HIS A 131 22.12 8.08 27.67
C HIS A 131 23.64 8.19 27.52
N ALA A 132 24.16 9.40 27.33
CA ALA A 132 25.60 9.66 27.37
C ALA A 132 25.95 10.44 28.66
N PRO A 133 26.88 9.95 29.49
CA PRO A 133 27.23 10.60 30.74
C PRO A 133 28.10 11.83 30.47
N LEU A 134 27.68 13.00 30.95
CA LEU A 134 28.53 14.19 30.98
C LEU A 134 29.69 13.97 31.97
N ARG A 135 30.80 13.41 31.47
CA ARG A 135 32.09 13.45 32.15
C ARG A 135 32.72 14.83 32.00
N ARG A 136 33.12 15.34 33.16
CA ARG A 136 33.84 16.59 33.45
C ARG A 136 35.06 16.85 32.54
N SER A 137 35.25 18.13 32.22
CA SER A 137 36.55 18.85 32.25
C SER A 137 36.19 20.32 32.56
N ALA A 138 36.50 20.94 33.70
CA ALA A 138 37.80 21.29 34.29
C ALA A 138 38.76 21.94 33.29
N SER A 139 38.79 23.29 33.24
CA SER A 139 40.01 24.14 33.21
C SER A 139 39.71 25.65 32.98
N PRO A 140 40.63 26.57 33.32
CA PRO A 140 40.33 27.80 34.10
C PRO A 140 40.70 29.15 33.41
N CYS A 141 40.56 30.24 34.19
CA CYS A 141 41.01 31.64 33.96
C CYS A 141 40.02 32.50 33.12
N HIS A 142 39.69 33.75 33.45
CA HIS A 142 40.35 34.84 34.19
C HIS A 142 39.40 35.50 35.19
#